data_AF-A0A151ETJ9-F1
#
_entry.id   AF-A0A151ETJ9-F1
#
_cell.length_a   1.000
_cell.length_b   1.000
_cell.length_c   1.000
_cell.angle_alpha   90.00
_cell.angle_beta   90.00
_cell.angle_gamma   90.00
#
_symmetry.space_group_name_H-M   'P 1'
#
loop_
_entity.id
_entity.type
_entity.pdbx_description
1 polymer ?
#
loop_
_entity_poly.entity_id
_entity_poly.type
_entity_poly.pdbx_seq_one_letter_code
_entity_poly.pdbx_strand_id
1 'polypeptide(L)'
;MINVNSNDKTEVNNIIANGFLNYSKGAADWLINESIEIGDGYKWPDSVGSSYYYTDLYYGSPGIVTLFSELYKITGKDEYFQYTVGGTEWLIEKAISEAGGYKWPEKEDLPLYYTGLYVGAAGTGESFLNLYKTLSDTFYLEYASGAANWLLSVAVFENQNECKWPSSQYATDYCTDIIYGAAGIGLFLLQMYDLTNNIEYLNYSRYAGNWLINQAKPSGSGYKWEVSNNCPYIYTGFSHGAAGIGYFLAKLFEHTNNSQFLEYAKGAAQWLIDIAVTESGGCKWWSKEGDTPSYATGWCHGPAGTCLLFMKLYQITSENIYLTYAEMGSTWLISLAIPSEGGYKWPHYQGSPNYDTTICHGAAGIGDFFLRMSDLTNEGFYYDYAKGAAEWLKSVADTSAGDYRWATFGSYYTGFSTGTSGIGLFFLRIYNPPDKPNLVCSGNLNWVNVKPNSKIIGYFQVENIGDPNSLLSWEIIERPEWGNWSFTPDSGIDLMANEKINITVELIAPNEKEKAYTGKVILVNSEDLNDTCSIDVSLSTPKNRGVYQLYFIRLLERFIMLERLLNLI
;
A
#
# COMPACT_ATOMS: atom_id res chain seq x y z
N MET A 1 -47.50 1.14 2.46
CA MET A 1 -46.49 0.07 2.61
C MET A 1 -46.41 -0.68 1.30
N ILE A 2 -45.49 -0.27 0.43
CA ILE A 2 -45.13 -1.04 -0.76
C ILE A 2 -43.96 -1.91 -0.30
N ASN A 3 -44.19 -3.22 -0.25
CA ASN A 3 -43.22 -4.21 0.17
C ASN A 3 -42.28 -4.43 -1.02
N VAL A 4 -41.09 -3.82 -0.99
CA VAL A 4 -40.04 -4.04 -1.99
C VAL A 4 -39.26 -5.29 -1.56
N ASN A 5 -39.26 -6.31 -2.40
CA ASN A 5 -38.62 -7.61 -2.14
C ASN A 5 -37.11 -7.45 -1.89
N SER A 6 -36.53 -8.29 -1.03
CA SER A 6 -35.08 -8.33 -0.77
C SER A 6 -34.25 -8.61 -2.03
N ASN A 7 -34.80 -9.36 -3.00
CA ASN A 7 -34.13 -9.64 -4.27
C ASN A 7 -34.01 -8.40 -5.17
N ASP A 8 -34.99 -7.47 -5.16
CA ASP A 8 -34.92 -6.22 -5.91
C ASP A 8 -33.84 -5.28 -5.34
N LYS A 9 -33.62 -5.29 -4.02
CA LYS A 9 -32.56 -4.51 -3.39
C LYS A 9 -31.17 -5.01 -3.79
N THR A 10 -30.96 -6.33 -3.84
CA THR A 10 -29.69 -6.92 -4.28
C THR A 10 -29.40 -6.65 -5.76
N GLU A 11 -30.42 -6.71 -6.62
CA GLU A 11 -30.26 -6.43 -8.06
C GLU A 11 -29.99 -4.94 -8.32
N VAL A 12 -30.71 -4.03 -7.64
CA VAL A 12 -30.45 -2.58 -7.71
C VAL A 12 -29.08 -2.22 -7.14
N ASN A 13 -28.67 -2.84 -6.03
CA ASN A 13 -27.34 -2.65 -5.48
C ASN A 13 -26.25 -3.15 -6.43
N ASN A 14 -26.46 -4.28 -7.10
CA ASN A 14 -25.53 -4.80 -8.12
C ASN A 14 -25.45 -3.89 -9.36
N ILE A 15 -26.56 -3.31 -9.81
CA ILE A 15 -26.58 -2.34 -10.93
C ILE A 15 -25.83 -1.05 -10.55
N ILE A 16 -26.05 -0.55 -9.33
CA ILE A 16 -25.38 0.64 -8.81
C ILE A 16 -23.88 0.39 -8.63
N ALA A 17 -23.50 -0.75 -8.05
CA ALA A 17 -22.11 -1.17 -7.89
C ALA A 17 -21.41 -1.29 -9.26
N ASN A 18 -22.03 -1.97 -10.22
CA ASN A 18 -21.52 -2.06 -11.59
C ASN A 18 -21.38 -0.67 -12.26
N GLY A 19 -22.19 0.31 -11.83
CA GLY A 19 -22.04 1.71 -12.20
C GLY A 19 -20.69 2.30 -11.80
N PHE A 20 -20.23 2.10 -10.56
CA PHE A 20 -18.95 2.65 -10.08
C PHE A 20 -17.75 2.01 -10.77
N LEU A 21 -17.79 0.70 -11.01
CA LEU A 21 -16.74 0.01 -11.76
C LEU A 21 -16.55 0.61 -13.17
N ASN A 22 -17.62 1.03 -13.84
CA ASN A 22 -17.53 1.64 -15.17
C ASN A 22 -16.82 3.01 -15.15
N TYR A 23 -16.97 3.80 -14.09
CA TYR A 23 -16.26 5.08 -13.98
C TYR A 23 -14.77 4.87 -13.67
N SER A 24 -14.43 3.84 -12.89
CA SER A 24 -13.03 3.44 -12.73
C SER A 24 -12.42 2.95 -14.04
N LYS A 25 -13.14 2.13 -14.81
CA LYS A 25 -12.70 1.70 -16.15
C LYS A 25 -12.50 2.88 -17.10
N GLY A 26 -13.44 3.81 -17.20
CA GLY A 26 -13.25 4.97 -18.06
C GLY A 26 -12.20 5.98 -17.56
N ALA A 27 -11.89 5.99 -16.25
CA ALA A 27 -10.70 6.70 -15.74
C ALA A 27 -9.41 6.07 -16.29
N ALA A 28 -9.36 4.74 -16.30
CA ALA A 28 -8.26 3.99 -16.89
C ALA A 28 -8.19 4.16 -18.41
N ASP A 29 -9.31 4.14 -19.12
CA ASP A 29 -9.36 4.35 -20.57
C ASP A 29 -8.81 5.75 -20.94
N TRP A 30 -9.13 6.79 -20.15
CA TRP A 30 -8.52 8.11 -20.33
C TRP A 30 -7.00 8.09 -20.08
N LEU A 31 -6.55 7.43 -19.01
CA LEU A 31 -5.11 7.31 -18.70
C LEU A 31 -4.36 6.52 -19.78
N ILE A 32 -4.99 5.52 -20.40
CA ILE A 32 -4.46 4.82 -21.57
C ILE A 32 -4.22 5.80 -22.73
N ASN A 33 -5.18 6.69 -23.00
CA ASN A 33 -5.06 7.70 -24.05
C ASN A 33 -4.02 8.78 -23.77
N GLU A 34 -3.75 9.10 -22.50
CA GLU A 34 -2.67 10.03 -22.11
C GLU A 34 -1.30 9.35 -21.98
N SER A 35 -1.22 8.02 -22.12
CA SER A 35 0.04 7.30 -22.01
C SER A 35 0.99 7.61 -23.16
N ILE A 36 2.27 7.62 -22.87
CA ILE A 36 3.34 7.78 -23.85
C ILE A 36 4.18 6.52 -23.85
N GLU A 37 4.19 5.83 -25.00
CA GLU A 37 5.03 4.65 -25.23
C GLU A 37 6.51 5.05 -25.27
N ILE A 38 7.33 4.39 -24.44
CA ILE A 38 8.78 4.56 -24.38
C ILE A 38 9.44 3.19 -24.30
N GLY A 39 10.16 2.82 -25.36
CA GLY A 39 10.79 1.50 -25.44
C GLY A 39 9.73 0.41 -25.34
N ASP A 40 9.85 -0.45 -24.34
CA ASP A 40 8.88 -1.52 -24.03
C ASP A 40 7.86 -1.12 -22.93
N GLY A 41 7.85 0.16 -22.50
CA GLY A 41 7.05 0.65 -21.38
C GLY A 41 6.18 1.86 -21.69
N TYR A 42 5.49 2.35 -20.65
CA TYR A 42 4.61 3.50 -20.69
C TYR A 42 4.96 4.51 -19.60
N LYS A 43 4.82 5.79 -19.91
CA LYS A 43 4.85 6.87 -18.90
C LYS A 43 3.67 7.81 -19.07
N TRP A 44 3.34 8.53 -18.00
CA TRP A 44 2.23 9.46 -17.99
C TRP A 44 2.68 10.87 -17.63
N PRO A 45 2.21 11.90 -18.35
CA PRO A 45 2.47 13.28 -17.98
C PRO A 45 1.71 13.60 -16.69
N ASP A 46 2.24 14.50 -15.87
CA ASP A 46 1.58 15.01 -14.64
C ASP A 46 0.14 15.50 -14.92
N SER A 47 -0.03 16.21 -16.03
CA SER A 47 -1.31 16.70 -16.54
C SER A 47 -1.32 16.81 -18.06
N VAL A 48 -2.50 16.98 -18.65
CA VAL A 48 -2.67 17.13 -20.11
C VAL A 48 -1.74 18.20 -20.66
N GLY A 49 -0.90 17.82 -21.62
CA GLY A 49 0.07 18.72 -22.26
C GLY A 49 1.31 19.05 -21.42
N SER A 50 1.46 18.50 -20.22
CA SER A 50 2.66 18.62 -19.40
C SER A 50 3.82 17.84 -20.01
N SER A 51 5.04 18.37 -19.87
CA SER A 51 6.28 17.66 -20.19
C SER A 51 6.98 17.11 -18.94
N TYR A 52 6.28 17.02 -17.81
CA TYR A 52 6.82 16.49 -16.56
C TYR A 52 6.27 15.09 -16.29
N TYR A 53 7.17 14.14 -16.05
CA TYR A 53 6.88 12.73 -15.80
C TYR A 53 7.46 12.34 -14.44
N TYR A 54 6.61 12.22 -13.43
CA TYR A 54 7.02 11.98 -12.04
C TYR A 54 7.11 10.48 -11.75
N THR A 55 8.06 10.10 -10.89
CA THR A 55 8.20 8.72 -10.40
C THR A 55 7.68 8.52 -8.98
N ASP A 56 7.15 9.57 -8.35
CA ASP A 56 6.60 9.51 -7.00
C ASP A 56 5.11 9.13 -6.99
N LEU A 57 4.65 8.65 -5.84
CA LEU A 57 3.27 8.19 -5.65
C LEU A 57 2.24 9.32 -5.75
N TYR A 58 2.61 10.55 -5.39
CA TYR A 58 1.66 11.66 -5.31
C TYR A 58 1.19 12.11 -6.69
N TYR A 59 2.13 12.35 -7.62
CA TYR A 59 1.88 12.92 -8.94
C TYR A 59 2.02 11.91 -10.08
N GLY A 60 2.80 10.85 -9.89
CA GLY A 60 3.40 10.09 -10.98
C GLY A 60 2.78 8.74 -11.30
N SER A 61 3.52 8.01 -12.14
CA SER A 61 3.19 6.65 -12.61
C SER A 61 2.87 5.62 -11.51
N PRO A 62 3.46 5.63 -10.29
CA PRO A 62 3.14 4.64 -9.26
C PRO A 62 1.64 4.59 -8.90
N GLY A 63 0.98 5.75 -8.83
CA GLY A 63 -0.46 5.82 -8.57
C GLY A 63 -1.32 5.24 -9.71
N ILE A 64 -0.87 5.46 -10.94
CA ILE A 64 -1.55 5.03 -12.17
C ILE A 64 -1.42 3.53 -12.36
N VAL A 65 -0.20 3.00 -12.19
CA VAL A 65 0.09 1.57 -12.26
C VAL A 65 -0.71 0.78 -11.21
N THR A 66 -0.87 1.35 -10.02
CA THR A 66 -1.72 0.78 -8.95
C THR A 66 -3.19 0.71 -9.37
N LEU A 67 -3.74 1.73 -10.03
CA LEU A 67 -5.10 1.66 -10.56
C LEU A 67 -5.26 0.54 -11.59
N PHE A 68 -4.33 0.45 -12.55
CA PHE A 68 -4.38 -0.60 -13.57
C PHE A 68 -4.27 -2.00 -12.96
N SER A 69 -3.42 -2.20 -11.95
CA SER A 69 -3.27 -3.51 -11.30
C SER A 69 -4.54 -3.94 -10.58
N GLU A 70 -5.20 -3.01 -9.87
CA GLU A 70 -6.47 -3.29 -9.22
C GLU A 70 -7.59 -3.57 -10.22
N LEU A 71 -7.65 -2.83 -11.33
CA LEU A 71 -8.59 -3.11 -12.41
C LEU A 71 -8.32 -4.47 -13.06
N TYR A 72 -7.06 -4.86 -13.26
CA TYR A 72 -6.72 -6.19 -13.74
C TYR A 72 -7.18 -7.27 -12.75
N LYS A 73 -6.87 -7.14 -11.45
CA LYS A 73 -7.34 -8.06 -10.40
C LYS A 73 -8.85 -8.25 -10.43
N ILE A 74 -9.61 -7.17 -10.63
CA ILE A 74 -11.08 -7.21 -10.63
C ILE A 74 -11.63 -7.78 -11.94
N THR A 75 -11.06 -7.42 -13.09
CA THR A 75 -11.69 -7.64 -14.40
C THR A 75 -11.06 -8.76 -15.24
N GLY A 76 -9.82 -9.15 -14.95
CA GLY A 76 -9.05 -10.11 -15.74
C GLY A 76 -8.73 -9.63 -17.17
N LYS A 77 -8.85 -8.33 -17.46
CA LYS A 77 -8.56 -7.79 -18.81
C LYS A 77 -7.06 -7.61 -19.02
N ASP A 78 -6.52 -8.30 -20.03
CA ASP A 78 -5.10 -8.23 -20.43
C ASP A 78 -4.61 -6.81 -20.71
N GLU A 79 -5.45 -5.91 -21.22
CA GLU A 79 -5.10 -4.51 -21.48
C GLU A 79 -4.65 -3.80 -20.20
N TYR A 80 -5.37 -3.97 -19.09
CA TYR A 80 -4.95 -3.36 -17.82
C TYR A 80 -3.65 -3.99 -17.31
N PHE A 81 -3.45 -5.30 -17.50
CA PHE A 81 -2.17 -5.95 -17.19
C PHE A 81 -1.02 -5.38 -18.03
N GLN A 82 -1.23 -5.12 -19.31
CA GLN A 82 -0.22 -4.52 -20.20
C GLN A 82 0.19 -3.12 -19.72
N TYR A 83 -0.76 -2.27 -19.33
CA TYR A 83 -0.44 -0.94 -18.80
C TYR A 83 0.16 -0.98 -17.40
N THR A 84 -0.21 -1.96 -16.56
CA THR A 84 0.47 -2.25 -15.30
C THR A 84 1.93 -2.60 -15.54
N VAL A 85 2.22 -3.60 -16.37
CA VAL A 85 3.59 -4.07 -16.65
C VAL A 85 4.39 -2.97 -17.34
N GLY A 86 3.90 -2.40 -18.44
CA GLY A 86 4.65 -1.39 -19.19
C GLY A 86 4.87 -0.09 -18.40
N GLY A 87 3.92 0.32 -17.57
CA GLY A 87 4.13 1.45 -16.64
C GLY A 87 5.20 1.16 -15.58
N THR A 88 5.27 -0.10 -15.15
CA THR A 88 6.28 -0.57 -14.20
C THR A 88 7.66 -0.66 -14.86
N GLU A 89 7.76 -1.09 -16.11
CA GLU A 89 9.02 -1.11 -16.87
C GLU A 89 9.67 0.28 -16.95
N TRP A 90 8.89 1.34 -17.14
CA TRP A 90 9.44 2.70 -17.10
C TRP A 90 9.96 3.07 -15.71
N LEU A 91 9.26 2.70 -14.64
CA LEU A 91 9.76 2.91 -13.28
C LEU A 91 11.06 2.14 -13.03
N ILE A 92 11.17 0.92 -13.55
CA ILE A 92 12.38 0.11 -13.48
C ILE A 92 13.54 0.76 -14.24
N GLU A 93 13.29 1.25 -15.46
CA GLU A 93 14.28 1.97 -16.27
C GLU A 93 14.84 3.20 -15.53
N LYS A 94 13.99 3.92 -14.79
CA LYS A 94 14.41 5.09 -13.99
C LYS A 94 15.04 4.74 -12.65
N ALA A 95 14.98 3.48 -12.22
CA ALA A 95 15.56 3.06 -10.96
C ALA A 95 17.10 3.16 -11.02
N ILE A 96 17.69 3.86 -10.05
CA ILE A 96 19.13 3.96 -9.89
C ILE A 96 19.56 3.08 -8.73
N SER A 97 20.37 2.06 -9.02
CA SER A 97 20.99 1.22 -7.99
C SER A 97 22.05 2.01 -7.22
N GLU A 98 21.87 2.13 -5.91
CA GLU A 98 22.82 2.78 -5.00
C GLU A 98 22.82 2.07 -3.63
N ALA A 99 24.00 1.81 -3.08
CA ALA A 99 24.18 1.26 -1.74
C ALA A 99 23.38 -0.04 -1.46
N GLY A 100 23.14 -0.86 -2.48
CA GLY A 100 22.40 -2.13 -2.35
C GLY A 100 20.87 -1.98 -2.37
N GLY A 101 20.36 -0.81 -2.75
CA GLY A 101 18.95 -0.55 -2.99
C GLY A 101 18.70 0.29 -4.24
N TYR A 102 17.46 0.75 -4.41
CA TYR A 102 17.02 1.55 -5.54
C TYR A 102 16.47 2.91 -5.09
N LYS A 103 16.75 3.93 -5.89
CA LYS A 103 16.15 5.26 -5.79
C LYS A 103 15.65 5.72 -7.14
N TRP A 104 14.70 6.64 -7.13
CA TRP A 104 14.11 7.19 -8.35
C TRP A 104 14.24 8.71 -8.37
N PRO A 105 14.55 9.30 -9.53
CA PRO A 105 14.57 10.74 -9.69
C PRO A 105 13.15 11.29 -9.56
N GLU A 106 12.95 12.44 -8.89
CA GLU A 106 11.64 13.10 -8.72
C GLU A 106 10.81 13.08 -10.02
N LYS A 107 11.49 13.43 -11.12
CA LYS A 107 10.97 13.33 -12.48
C LYS A 107 12.08 13.02 -13.47
N GLU A 108 11.71 12.49 -14.63
CA GLU A 108 12.61 11.95 -15.66
C GLU A 108 13.89 12.77 -15.92
N ASP A 109 13.76 14.10 -16.06
CA ASP A 109 14.87 14.98 -16.43
C ASP A 109 15.51 15.72 -15.23
N LEU A 110 15.20 15.32 -14.00
CA LEU A 110 15.69 15.98 -12.79
C LEU A 110 16.24 14.94 -11.80
N PRO A 111 17.58 14.78 -11.71
CA PRO A 111 18.21 13.80 -10.83
C PRO A 111 18.22 14.27 -9.36
N LEU A 112 17.04 14.54 -8.82
CA LEU A 112 16.80 14.86 -7.42
C LEU A 112 16.03 13.70 -6.79
N TYR A 113 16.60 13.08 -5.76
CA TYR A 113 16.06 11.84 -5.20
C TYR A 113 15.47 12.11 -3.82
N TYR A 114 14.17 11.91 -3.68
CA TYR A 114 13.44 12.09 -2.42
C TYR A 114 13.25 10.75 -1.70
N THR A 115 13.05 10.82 -0.38
CA THR A 115 12.90 9.63 0.48
C THR A 115 11.45 9.33 0.87
N GLY A 116 10.56 10.33 0.83
CA GLY A 116 9.21 10.28 1.40
C GLY A 116 8.24 9.26 0.78
N LEU A 117 7.15 8.99 1.50
CA LEU A 117 6.10 8.03 1.11
C LEU A 117 5.22 8.54 -0.02
N TYR A 118 4.94 9.84 -0.06
CA TYR A 118 4.17 10.39 -1.17
C TYR A 118 5.08 11.03 -2.21
N VAL A 119 6.18 11.63 -1.75
CA VAL A 119 7.20 12.20 -2.63
C VAL A 119 8.54 11.55 -2.31
N GLY A 120 8.87 10.49 -3.08
CA GLY A 120 10.15 9.80 -2.96
C GLY A 120 10.09 8.28 -3.08
N ALA A 121 11.23 7.66 -2.81
CA ALA A 121 11.46 6.23 -2.99
C ALA A 121 10.55 5.34 -2.15
N ALA A 122 10.12 5.78 -0.94
CA ALA A 122 9.18 4.99 -0.15
C ALA A 122 7.83 4.85 -0.87
N GLY A 123 7.36 5.89 -1.57
CA GLY A 123 6.13 5.84 -2.36
C GLY A 123 6.22 4.98 -3.60
N THR A 124 7.35 5.05 -4.31
CA THR A 124 7.60 4.16 -5.45
C THR A 124 7.67 2.71 -4.96
N GLY A 125 8.36 2.46 -3.85
CA GLY A 125 8.43 1.14 -3.20
C GLY A 125 7.06 0.62 -2.76
N GLU A 126 6.19 1.49 -2.21
CA GLU A 126 4.81 1.14 -1.85
C GLU A 126 4.00 0.67 -3.06
N SER A 127 4.18 1.30 -4.23
CA SER A 127 3.52 0.85 -5.46
C SER A 127 4.02 -0.51 -5.92
N PHE A 128 5.33 -0.76 -5.91
CA PHE A 128 5.88 -2.10 -6.18
C PHE A 128 5.38 -3.15 -5.18
N LEU A 129 5.23 -2.77 -3.91
CA LEU A 129 4.68 -3.64 -2.89
C LEU A 129 3.21 -3.99 -3.17
N ASN A 130 2.41 -3.03 -3.61
CA ASN A 130 1.02 -3.26 -4.02
C ASN A 130 0.95 -4.15 -5.27
N LEU A 131 1.85 -3.97 -6.24
CA LEU A 131 1.96 -4.87 -7.39
C LEU A 131 2.27 -6.31 -6.97
N TYR A 132 3.19 -6.50 -6.03
CA TYR A 132 3.45 -7.83 -5.47
C TYR A 132 2.21 -8.43 -4.81
N LYS A 133 1.47 -7.66 -3.99
CA LYS A 133 0.23 -8.13 -3.34
C LYS A 133 -0.85 -8.50 -4.37
N THR A 134 -0.87 -7.83 -5.52
CA THR A 134 -1.91 -7.97 -6.53
C THR A 134 -1.58 -9.02 -7.60
N LEU A 135 -0.30 -9.18 -7.96
CA LEU A 135 0.16 -10.07 -9.04
C LEU A 135 0.94 -11.29 -8.54
N SER A 136 1.30 -11.34 -7.26
CA SER A 136 2.06 -12.43 -6.62
C SER A 136 3.41 -12.75 -7.27
N ASP A 137 3.97 -11.81 -8.04
CA ASP A 137 5.28 -11.94 -8.68
C ASP A 137 6.38 -11.32 -7.81
N THR A 138 7.31 -12.17 -7.33
CA THR A 138 8.42 -11.79 -6.47
C THR A 138 9.38 -10.79 -7.11
N PHE A 139 9.35 -10.64 -8.44
CA PHE A 139 10.07 -9.59 -9.14
C PHE A 139 9.71 -8.19 -8.63
N TYR A 140 8.43 -7.90 -8.36
CA TYR A 140 8.03 -6.59 -7.81
C TYR A 140 8.47 -6.41 -6.36
N LEU A 141 8.51 -7.50 -5.58
CA LEU A 141 9.00 -7.47 -4.21
C LEU A 141 10.50 -7.13 -4.14
N GLU A 142 11.29 -7.48 -5.16
CA GLU A 142 12.70 -7.08 -5.27
C GLU A 142 12.85 -5.55 -5.31
N TYR A 143 12.06 -4.86 -6.14
CA TYR A 143 12.11 -3.40 -6.22
C TYR A 143 11.55 -2.72 -4.97
N ALA A 144 10.49 -3.24 -4.37
CA ALA A 144 9.99 -2.76 -3.08
C ALA A 144 11.06 -2.92 -1.98
N SER A 145 11.72 -4.07 -1.92
CA SER A 145 12.82 -4.33 -0.99
C SER A 145 14.03 -3.45 -1.28
N GLY A 146 14.35 -3.20 -2.54
CA GLY A 146 15.44 -2.30 -2.92
C GLY A 146 15.15 -0.84 -2.57
N ALA A 147 13.91 -0.37 -2.69
CA ALA A 147 13.50 0.94 -2.18
C ALA A 147 13.74 1.03 -0.66
N ALA A 148 13.29 0.02 0.09
CA ALA A 148 13.52 -0.06 1.54
C ALA A 148 15.02 -0.09 1.87
N ASN A 149 15.82 -0.87 1.16
CA ASN A 149 17.26 -0.99 1.40
C ASN A 149 18.00 0.33 1.12
N TRP A 150 17.60 1.08 0.09
CA TRP A 150 18.17 2.39 -0.16
C TRP A 150 17.81 3.36 0.97
N LEU A 151 16.56 3.38 1.42
CA LEU A 151 16.14 4.20 2.57
C LEU A 151 16.94 3.85 3.82
N LEU A 152 17.17 2.57 4.12
CA LEU A 152 18.02 2.13 5.22
C LEU A 152 19.45 2.66 5.06
N SER A 153 20.00 2.64 3.85
CA SER A 153 21.38 3.10 3.58
C SER A 153 21.59 4.62 3.76
N VAL A 154 20.55 5.43 3.55
CA VAL A 154 20.61 6.89 3.64
C VAL A 154 20.02 7.46 4.94
N ALA A 155 19.57 6.58 5.84
CA ALA A 155 19.11 7.00 7.16
C ALA A 155 20.25 7.63 7.96
N VAL A 156 19.99 8.79 8.57
CA VAL A 156 20.93 9.49 9.42
C VAL A 156 20.57 9.21 10.88
N PHE A 157 21.50 8.60 11.61
CA PHE A 157 21.33 8.31 13.02
C PHE A 157 21.78 9.50 13.88
N GLU A 158 20.91 10.00 14.76
CA GLU A 158 21.29 10.97 15.80
C GLU A 158 21.99 10.27 16.98
N ASN A 159 21.59 9.03 17.25
CA ASN A 159 22.20 8.13 18.22
C ASN A 159 21.89 6.68 17.82
N GLN A 160 22.21 5.70 18.68
CA GLN A 160 22.05 4.26 18.34
C GLN A 160 20.59 3.81 18.14
N ASN A 161 19.60 4.60 18.57
CA ASN A 161 18.19 4.21 18.58
C ASN A 161 17.26 5.21 17.86
N GLU A 162 17.81 6.21 17.17
CA GLU A 162 17.04 7.28 16.54
C GLU A 162 17.60 7.58 15.16
N CYS A 163 16.74 7.49 14.15
CA CYS A 163 17.11 7.84 12.79
C CYS A 163 16.06 8.74 12.13
N LYS A 164 16.53 9.45 11.11
CA LYS A 164 15.77 10.37 10.28
C LYS A 164 16.30 10.33 8.87
N TRP A 165 15.49 10.79 7.92
CA TRP A 165 15.86 10.82 6.51
C TRP A 165 15.96 12.24 6.00
N PRO A 166 16.98 12.57 5.20
CA PRO A 166 16.98 13.83 4.49
C PRO A 166 15.80 13.83 3.51
N SER A 167 15.10 14.96 3.37
CA SER A 167 13.94 15.04 2.47
C SER A 167 14.30 14.75 1.01
N SER A 168 15.53 15.09 0.60
CA SER A 168 16.16 14.67 -0.65
C SER A 168 17.66 14.40 -0.48
N GLN A 169 18.32 13.78 -1.47
CA GLN A 169 19.74 13.38 -1.42
C GLN A 169 20.71 14.50 -0.95
N TYR A 170 20.38 15.77 -1.15
CA TYR A 170 21.21 16.92 -0.76
C TYR A 170 20.61 17.78 0.35
N ALA A 171 19.42 17.41 0.85
CA ALA A 171 18.77 18.18 1.89
C ALA A 171 19.49 18.01 3.23
N THR A 172 19.71 19.13 3.90
CA THR A 172 20.07 19.16 5.33
C THR A 172 18.85 19.25 6.23
N ASP A 173 17.66 19.21 5.63
CA ASP A 173 16.37 19.28 6.30
C ASP A 173 15.75 17.89 6.44
N TYR A 174 15.11 17.66 7.59
CA TYR A 174 14.57 16.36 7.98
C TYR A 174 13.10 16.56 8.34
N CYS A 175 12.21 16.02 7.51
CA CYS A 175 10.78 16.18 7.71
C CYS A 175 10.24 15.14 8.71
N THR A 176 9.31 15.56 9.56
CA THR A 176 8.63 14.68 10.53
C THR A 176 7.43 13.94 9.92
N ASP A 177 6.93 14.43 8.80
CA ASP A 177 5.58 14.15 8.33
C ASP A 177 5.37 12.88 7.48
N ILE A 178 4.15 12.71 6.95
CA ILE A 178 3.73 11.58 6.11
C ILE A 178 4.18 11.73 4.66
N ILE A 179 4.29 12.95 4.14
CA ILE A 179 4.53 13.19 2.70
C ILE A 179 6.00 13.00 2.35
N TYR A 180 6.87 13.68 3.09
CA TYR A 180 8.31 13.77 2.87
C TYR A 180 9.11 13.08 3.96
N GLY A 181 8.50 12.86 5.13
CA GLY A 181 9.21 12.66 6.38
C GLY A 181 9.26 11.25 6.94
N ALA A 182 9.84 11.18 8.14
CA ALA A 182 10.09 9.96 8.87
C ALA A 182 8.80 9.16 9.20
N ALA A 183 7.65 9.83 9.41
CA ALA A 183 6.40 9.13 9.67
C ALA A 183 5.91 8.34 8.45
N GLY A 184 5.97 8.94 7.26
CA GLY A 184 5.60 8.26 6.02
C GLY A 184 6.53 7.10 5.67
N ILE A 185 7.85 7.35 5.77
CA ILE A 185 8.86 6.32 5.53
C ILE A 185 8.71 5.16 6.52
N GLY A 186 8.48 5.48 7.80
CA GLY A 186 8.24 4.48 8.84
C GLY A 186 7.01 3.61 8.55
N LEU A 187 5.93 4.18 8.01
CA LEU A 187 4.74 3.40 7.61
C LEU A 187 5.05 2.42 6.48
N PHE A 188 5.79 2.85 5.45
CA PHE A 188 6.23 1.95 4.38
C PHE A 188 7.08 0.80 4.93
N LEU A 189 8.04 1.11 5.81
CA LEU A 189 8.90 0.09 6.43
C LEU A 189 8.11 -0.90 7.31
N LEU A 190 7.02 -0.48 7.95
CA LEU A 190 6.13 -1.41 8.66
C LEU A 190 5.46 -2.38 7.69
N GLN A 191 4.94 -1.91 6.55
CA GLN A 191 4.35 -2.79 5.54
C GLN A 191 5.36 -3.77 4.95
N MET A 192 6.61 -3.31 4.74
CA MET A 192 7.70 -4.19 4.33
C MET A 192 8.00 -5.25 5.39
N TYR A 193 7.97 -4.88 6.68
CA TYR A 193 8.13 -5.84 7.77
C TYR A 193 6.99 -6.88 7.79
N ASP A 194 5.73 -6.45 7.67
CA ASP A 194 4.57 -7.35 7.69
C ASP A 194 4.68 -8.44 6.62
N LEU A 195 5.14 -8.06 5.43
CA LEU A 195 5.28 -9.00 4.30
C LEU A 195 6.55 -9.84 4.35
N THR A 196 7.69 -9.24 4.69
CA THR A 196 9.00 -9.92 4.57
C THR A 196 9.48 -10.56 5.87
N ASN A 197 8.90 -10.19 7.01
CA ASN A 197 9.40 -10.48 8.35
C ASN A 197 10.86 -10.03 8.59
N ASN A 198 11.39 -9.13 7.76
CA ASN A 198 12.74 -8.60 7.92
C ASN A 198 12.78 -7.60 9.08
N ILE A 199 13.41 -8.02 10.18
CA ILE A 199 13.47 -7.25 11.42
C ILE A 199 14.17 -5.89 11.27
N GLU A 200 15.03 -5.71 10.27
CA GLU A 200 15.68 -4.42 10.03
C GLU A 200 14.66 -3.35 9.63
N TYR A 201 13.64 -3.70 8.84
CA TYR A 201 12.58 -2.73 8.49
C TYR A 201 11.79 -2.28 9.72
N LEU A 202 11.46 -3.22 10.62
CA LEU A 202 10.84 -2.88 11.90
C LEU A 202 11.77 -2.02 12.78
N ASN A 203 13.07 -2.35 12.84
CA ASN A 203 14.04 -1.59 13.63
C ASN A 203 14.15 -0.14 13.14
N TYR A 204 14.29 0.09 11.83
CA TYR A 204 14.36 1.44 11.27
C TYR A 204 13.06 2.21 11.45
N SER A 205 11.90 1.57 11.31
CA SER A 205 10.62 2.21 11.64
C SER A 205 10.56 2.61 13.12
N ARG A 206 11.04 1.76 14.04
CA ARG A 206 11.14 2.09 15.47
C ARG A 206 12.09 3.26 15.73
N TYR A 207 13.24 3.30 15.07
CA TYR A 207 14.20 4.39 15.20
C TYR A 207 13.62 5.72 14.71
N ALA A 208 12.81 5.69 13.63
CA ALA A 208 12.03 6.84 13.18
C ALA A 208 11.05 7.32 14.26
N GLY A 209 10.30 6.38 14.86
CA GLY A 209 9.36 6.67 15.94
C GLY A 209 10.03 7.32 17.16
N ASN A 210 11.19 6.82 17.56
CA ASN A 210 11.96 7.41 18.66
C ASN A 210 12.43 8.82 18.34
N TRP A 211 12.90 9.07 17.10
CA TRP A 211 13.30 10.40 16.68
C TRP A 211 12.10 11.37 16.70
N LEU A 212 10.93 10.94 16.21
CA LEU A 212 9.70 11.75 16.24
C LEU A 212 9.23 12.06 17.66
N ILE A 213 9.37 11.12 18.60
CA ILE A 213 9.14 11.37 20.02
C ILE A 213 10.03 12.50 20.53
N ASN A 214 11.31 12.51 20.16
CA ASN A 214 12.23 13.58 20.55
C ASN A 214 11.98 14.91 19.85
N GLN A 215 11.33 14.92 18.68
CA GLN A 215 10.90 16.15 18.01
C GLN A 215 9.59 16.71 18.57
N ALA A 216 8.87 15.97 19.42
CA ALA A 216 7.58 16.38 19.95
C ALA A 216 7.70 17.62 20.84
N LYS A 217 6.88 18.63 20.57
CA LYS A 217 6.76 19.84 21.39
C LYS A 217 5.53 19.72 22.29
N PRO A 218 5.68 19.72 23.63
CA PRO A 218 4.54 19.75 24.54
C PRO A 218 3.69 21.00 24.30
N SER A 219 2.37 20.83 24.24
CA SER A 219 1.42 21.93 24.07
C SER A 219 0.07 21.56 24.66
N GLY A 220 -0.39 22.32 25.66
CA GLY A 220 -1.58 21.94 26.42
C GLY A 220 -1.35 20.61 27.13
N SER A 221 -2.26 19.66 26.93
CA SER A 221 -2.17 18.31 27.46
C SER A 221 -1.65 17.27 26.46
N GLY A 222 -1.16 17.71 25.31
CA GLY A 222 -0.67 16.83 24.24
C GLY A 222 0.65 17.29 23.61
N TYR A 223 0.90 16.78 22.40
CA TYR A 223 2.10 17.05 21.62
C TYR A 223 1.78 17.56 20.22
N LYS A 224 2.64 18.44 19.72
CA LYS A 224 2.62 18.93 18.34
C LYS A 224 4.02 18.86 17.74
N TRP A 225 4.08 18.90 16.41
CA TRP A 225 5.34 18.78 15.67
C TRP A 225 5.45 19.91 14.66
N GLU A 226 6.67 20.39 14.48
CA GLU A 226 7.04 21.16 13.29
C GLU A 226 7.29 20.20 12.13
N VAL A 227 6.98 20.63 10.91
CA VAL A 227 7.31 19.85 9.71
C VAL A 227 8.81 19.57 9.66
N SER A 228 9.62 20.60 9.87
CA SER A 228 11.08 20.48 9.95
C SER A 228 11.70 21.72 10.60
N ASN A 229 13.03 21.72 10.78
CA ASN A 229 13.74 22.89 11.29
C ASN A 229 13.69 24.08 10.33
N ASN A 230 13.72 23.82 9.01
CA ASN A 230 13.65 24.88 7.99
C ASN A 230 12.20 25.27 7.65
N CYS A 231 11.23 24.43 8.01
CA CYS A 231 9.81 24.70 7.91
C CYS A 231 9.15 24.51 9.29
N PRO A 232 9.31 25.47 10.23
CA PRO A 232 8.80 25.37 11.60
C PRO A 232 7.28 25.61 11.66
N TYR A 233 6.55 25.13 10.65
CA TYR A 233 5.10 25.18 10.59
C TYR A 233 4.51 24.00 11.33
N ILE A 234 3.44 24.25 12.06
CA ILE A 234 2.72 23.26 12.84
C ILE A 234 1.37 23.04 12.18
N TYR A 235 1.19 21.87 11.57
CA TYR A 235 -0.07 21.47 10.93
C TYR A 235 -0.84 20.51 11.83
N THR A 236 -2.17 20.47 11.64
CA THR A 236 -3.06 19.55 12.35
C THR A 236 -3.33 18.27 11.56
N GLY A 237 -3.47 18.40 10.23
CA GLY A 237 -3.93 17.37 9.31
C GLY A 237 -2.99 16.18 9.12
N PHE A 238 -3.43 15.21 8.31
CA PHE A 238 -2.73 13.93 8.14
C PHE A 238 -1.44 14.06 7.32
N SER A 239 -1.39 14.97 6.35
CA SER A 239 -0.23 15.13 5.45
C SER A 239 1.03 15.58 6.20
N HIS A 240 0.98 16.76 6.81
CA HIS A 240 2.13 17.48 7.37
C HIS A 240 2.06 17.63 8.90
N GLY A 241 1.05 17.08 9.56
CA GLY A 241 0.66 17.46 10.90
C GLY A 241 0.62 16.35 11.93
N ALA A 242 0.21 16.74 13.14
CA ALA A 242 0.12 15.86 14.30
C ALA A 242 -0.76 14.62 14.07
N ALA A 243 -1.82 14.71 13.24
CA ALA A 243 -2.67 13.55 12.96
C ALA A 243 -1.91 12.42 12.24
N GLY A 244 -1.12 12.75 11.23
CA GLY A 244 -0.34 11.76 10.48
C GLY A 244 0.77 11.13 11.33
N ILE A 245 1.50 11.98 12.07
CA ILE A 245 2.56 11.53 12.97
C ILE A 245 2.00 10.63 14.08
N GLY A 246 0.90 11.05 14.73
CA GLY A 246 0.22 10.24 15.73
C GLY A 246 -0.29 8.91 15.16
N TYR A 247 -0.77 8.90 13.90
CA TYR A 247 -1.25 7.68 13.25
C TYR A 247 -0.11 6.69 13.06
N PHE A 248 1.05 7.17 12.59
CA PHE A 248 2.25 6.34 12.48
C PHE A 248 2.69 5.78 13.84
N LEU A 249 2.74 6.61 14.88
CA LEU A 249 3.11 6.14 16.23
C LEU A 249 2.11 5.10 16.77
N ALA A 250 0.82 5.25 16.48
CA ALA A 250 -0.20 4.26 16.82
C ALA A 250 0.02 2.94 16.07
N LYS A 251 0.32 2.99 14.76
CA LYS A 251 0.72 1.81 13.97
C LYS A 251 1.97 1.15 14.54
N LEU A 252 3.00 1.92 14.93
CA LEU A 252 4.21 1.38 15.56
C LEU A 252 3.91 0.64 16.87
N PHE A 253 2.97 1.14 17.68
CA PHE A 253 2.54 0.44 18.88
C PHE A 253 1.97 -0.95 18.56
N GLU A 254 1.11 -1.08 17.53
CA GLU A 254 0.54 -2.38 17.11
C GLU A 254 1.63 -3.43 16.82
N HIS A 255 2.78 -3.02 16.26
CA HIS A 255 3.86 -3.95 15.86
C HIS A 255 4.88 -4.21 16.98
N THR A 256 4.96 -3.34 17.98
CA THR A 256 6.06 -3.35 18.96
C THR A 256 5.61 -3.56 20.39
N ASN A 257 4.33 -3.31 20.69
CA ASN A 257 3.78 -3.22 22.04
C ASN A 257 4.54 -2.24 22.96
N ASN A 258 5.32 -1.29 22.40
CA ASN A 258 6.00 -0.27 23.20
C ASN A 258 5.03 0.85 23.56
N SER A 259 4.65 0.91 24.85
CA SER A 259 3.67 1.87 25.37
C SER A 259 4.05 3.34 25.13
N GLN A 260 5.33 3.67 24.96
CA GLN A 260 5.77 5.03 24.67
C GLN A 260 5.22 5.53 23.32
N PHE A 261 5.16 4.68 22.30
CA PHE A 261 4.57 5.06 21.01
C PHE A 261 3.08 5.35 21.15
N LEU A 262 2.36 4.53 21.93
CA LEU A 262 0.95 4.77 22.20
C LEU A 262 0.74 6.07 23.00
N GLU A 263 1.58 6.36 23.99
CA GLU A 263 1.53 7.60 24.77
C GLU A 263 1.61 8.84 23.87
N TYR A 264 2.58 8.89 22.95
CA TYR A 264 2.75 10.03 22.05
C TYR A 264 1.68 10.09 20.96
N ALA A 265 1.17 8.94 20.47
CA ALA A 265 0.03 8.91 19.59
C ALA A 265 -1.24 9.49 20.27
N LYS A 266 -1.49 9.08 21.51
CA LYS A 266 -2.58 9.65 22.34
C LYS A 266 -2.35 11.13 22.63
N GLY A 267 -1.11 11.55 22.88
CA GLY A 267 -0.78 12.96 23.09
C GLY A 267 -0.95 13.81 21.82
N ALA A 268 -0.71 13.27 20.63
CA ALA A 268 -1.05 13.94 19.36
C ALA A 268 -2.57 14.17 19.26
N ALA A 269 -3.36 13.12 19.52
CA ALA A 269 -4.81 13.20 19.57
C ALA A 269 -5.30 14.17 20.64
N GLN A 270 -4.67 14.19 21.81
CA GLN A 270 -5.03 15.09 22.90
C GLN A 270 -4.78 16.56 22.53
N TRP A 271 -3.67 16.88 21.87
CA TRP A 271 -3.45 18.24 21.37
C TRP A 271 -4.52 18.64 20.34
N LEU A 272 -4.87 17.74 19.42
CA LEU A 272 -5.95 17.98 18.44
C LEU A 272 -7.31 18.18 19.13
N ILE A 273 -7.59 17.46 20.20
CA ILE A 273 -8.78 17.63 21.05
C ILE A 273 -8.77 19.02 21.71
N ASP A 274 -7.65 19.42 22.29
CA ASP A 274 -7.50 20.70 23.01
C ASP A 274 -7.77 21.91 22.10
N ILE A 275 -7.43 21.82 20.81
CA ILE A 275 -7.59 22.90 19.82
C ILE A 275 -8.82 22.74 18.91
N ALA A 276 -9.60 21.67 19.07
CA ALA A 276 -10.76 21.42 18.23
C ALA A 276 -11.80 22.53 18.41
N VAL A 277 -12.25 23.12 17.30
CA VAL A 277 -13.36 24.07 17.32
C VAL A 277 -14.65 23.26 17.19
N THR A 278 -15.43 23.20 18.26
CA THR A 278 -16.68 22.45 18.31
C THR A 278 -17.87 23.37 18.04
N GLU A 279 -18.77 22.96 17.13
CA GLU A 279 -19.91 23.75 16.71
C GLU A 279 -21.03 22.82 16.21
N SER A 280 -22.26 23.01 16.69
CA SER A 280 -23.45 22.26 16.25
C SER A 280 -23.28 20.74 16.26
N GLY A 281 -22.57 20.19 17.24
CA GLY A 281 -22.28 18.77 17.37
C GLY A 281 -21.13 18.25 16.50
N GLY A 282 -20.57 19.08 15.62
CA GLY A 282 -19.38 18.75 14.84
C GLY A 282 -18.09 19.36 15.40
N CYS A 283 -16.94 18.95 14.86
CA CYS A 283 -15.66 19.60 15.13
C CYS A 283 -14.81 19.82 13.87
N LYS A 284 -13.98 20.85 13.94
CA LYS A 284 -13.09 21.29 12.87
C LYS A 284 -11.75 21.77 13.44
N TRP A 285 -10.71 21.72 12.62
CA TRP A 285 -9.36 22.12 12.98
C TRP A 285 -8.85 23.19 12.02
N TRP A 286 -8.02 24.10 12.54
CA TRP A 286 -7.22 24.97 11.68
C TRP A 286 -6.20 24.14 10.92
N SER A 287 -5.99 24.44 9.65
CA SER A 287 -5.00 23.71 8.84
C SER A 287 -3.60 23.81 9.45
N LYS A 288 -3.22 25.02 9.89
CA LYS A 288 -1.90 25.37 10.44
C LYS A 288 -2.05 26.32 11.62
N GLU A 289 -1.23 26.16 12.65
CA GLU A 289 -1.18 27.08 13.80
C GLU A 289 -0.74 28.49 13.38
N GLY A 290 -1.39 29.52 13.92
CA GLY A 290 -1.05 30.93 13.68
C GLY A 290 -1.54 31.53 12.37
N ASP A 291 -2.17 30.75 11.48
CA ASP A 291 -2.82 31.27 10.28
C ASP A 291 -4.16 31.95 10.58
N THR A 292 -4.64 32.76 9.63
CA THR A 292 -6.05 33.15 9.61
C THR A 292 -6.89 31.88 9.53
N PRO A 293 -7.97 31.71 10.33
CA PRO A 293 -8.68 30.43 10.43
C PRO A 293 -9.14 29.91 9.06
N SER A 294 -8.43 28.91 8.55
CA SER A 294 -8.79 28.14 7.35
C SER A 294 -9.10 26.71 7.75
N TYR A 295 -10.40 26.39 7.72
CA TYR A 295 -10.95 25.07 8.05
C TYR A 295 -11.11 24.27 6.76
N ALA A 296 -10.05 23.61 6.35
CA ALA A 296 -10.06 22.71 5.20
C ALA A 296 -10.90 21.44 5.50
N THR A 297 -11.39 20.80 4.45
CA THR A 297 -12.25 19.60 4.54
C THR A 297 -11.51 18.30 4.23
N GLY A 298 -10.37 18.40 3.54
CA GLY A 298 -9.66 17.31 2.88
C GLY A 298 -8.88 16.34 3.75
N TRP A 299 -8.28 15.36 3.09
CA TRP A 299 -7.37 14.38 3.69
C TRP A 299 -6.05 15.02 4.13
N CYS A 300 -5.48 15.91 3.31
CA CYS A 300 -4.21 16.56 3.67
C CYS A 300 -4.36 17.47 4.89
N HIS A 301 -5.40 18.30 4.88
CA HIS A 301 -5.77 19.23 5.94
C HIS A 301 -7.29 19.20 6.12
N GLY A 302 -7.75 18.92 7.33
CA GLY A 302 -9.18 18.88 7.66
C GLY A 302 -9.63 17.56 8.29
N PRO A 303 -10.90 17.46 8.68
CA PRO A 303 -11.43 16.29 9.39
C PRO A 303 -11.27 14.97 8.63
N ALA A 304 -11.38 14.96 7.29
CA ALA A 304 -11.27 13.71 6.52
C ALA A 304 -9.91 13.01 6.72
N GLY A 305 -8.84 13.78 6.94
CA GLY A 305 -7.54 13.22 7.32
C GLY A 305 -7.30 13.17 8.82
N THR A 306 -7.63 14.23 9.55
CA THR A 306 -7.38 14.33 10.99
C THR A 306 -8.05 13.20 11.77
N CYS A 307 -9.26 12.80 11.35
CA CYS A 307 -10.01 11.74 12.00
C CYS A 307 -9.43 10.34 11.83
N LEU A 308 -8.52 10.12 10.86
CA LEU A 308 -7.86 8.81 10.70
C LEU A 308 -7.05 8.41 11.94
N LEU A 309 -6.45 9.38 12.64
CA LEU A 309 -5.79 9.13 13.92
C LEU A 309 -6.78 8.67 14.99
N PHE A 310 -7.90 9.39 15.14
CA PHE A 310 -8.91 9.04 16.12
C PHE A 310 -9.51 7.65 15.86
N MET A 311 -9.79 7.31 14.61
CA MET A 311 -10.24 5.97 14.22
C MET A 311 -9.22 4.90 14.60
N LYS A 312 -7.93 5.12 14.29
CA LYS A 312 -6.85 4.19 14.62
C LYS A 312 -6.68 4.02 16.14
N LEU A 313 -6.72 5.10 16.91
CA LEU A 313 -6.65 5.00 18.37
C LEU A 313 -7.87 4.28 18.95
N TYR A 314 -9.08 4.52 18.44
CA TYR A 314 -10.26 3.79 18.87
C TYR A 314 -10.12 2.27 18.61
N GLN A 315 -9.63 1.88 17.43
CA GLN A 315 -9.36 0.47 17.12
C GLN A 315 -8.38 -0.19 18.10
N ILE A 316 -7.35 0.56 18.54
CA ILE A 316 -6.32 0.05 19.45
C ILE A 316 -6.80 0.02 20.91
N THR A 317 -7.49 1.07 21.37
CA THR A 317 -7.74 1.28 22.80
C THR A 317 -9.19 1.02 23.21
N SER A 318 -10.12 1.00 22.26
CA SER A 318 -11.57 0.99 22.50
C SER A 318 -12.06 2.17 23.36
N GLU A 319 -11.29 3.26 23.48
CA GLU A 319 -11.69 4.45 24.23
C GLU A 319 -12.64 5.31 23.39
N ASN A 320 -13.90 5.40 23.84
CA ASN A 320 -14.97 6.08 23.10
C ASN A 320 -14.69 7.55 22.77
N ILE A 321 -13.84 8.23 23.53
CA ILE A 321 -13.48 9.62 23.23
C ILE A 321 -12.94 9.78 21.81
N TYR A 322 -12.16 8.81 21.32
CA TYR A 322 -11.61 8.87 19.97
C TYR A 322 -12.70 8.65 18.91
N LEU A 323 -13.58 7.68 19.11
CA LEU A 323 -14.74 7.50 18.23
C LEU A 323 -15.62 8.76 18.19
N THR A 324 -15.90 9.36 19.35
CA THR A 324 -16.67 10.61 19.45
C THR A 324 -16.05 11.74 18.62
N TYR A 325 -14.72 11.92 18.64
CA TYR A 325 -14.08 12.96 17.81
C TYR A 325 -14.09 12.61 16.31
N ALA A 326 -14.05 11.33 15.93
CA ALA A 326 -14.25 10.91 14.54
C ALA A 326 -15.70 11.17 14.05
N GLU A 327 -16.70 10.89 14.89
CA GLU A 327 -18.12 11.19 14.63
C GLU A 327 -18.39 12.70 14.56
N MET A 328 -17.77 13.50 15.43
CA MET A 328 -17.87 14.97 15.40
C MET A 328 -17.21 15.54 14.15
N GLY A 329 -16.06 15.03 13.72
CA GLY A 329 -15.44 15.44 12.46
C GLY A 329 -16.32 15.10 11.25
N SER A 330 -16.92 13.91 11.25
CA SER A 330 -17.91 13.49 10.27
C SER A 330 -19.13 14.41 10.25
N THR A 331 -19.68 14.73 11.43
CA THR A 331 -20.83 15.64 11.59
C THR A 331 -20.55 17.01 10.99
N TRP A 332 -19.33 17.53 11.16
CA TRP A 332 -18.95 18.80 10.54
C TRP A 332 -18.86 18.71 9.01
N LEU A 333 -18.23 17.67 8.47
CA LEU A 333 -18.18 17.45 7.01
C LEU A 333 -19.59 17.29 6.42
N ILE A 334 -20.47 16.56 7.11
CA ILE A 334 -21.89 16.43 6.74
C ILE A 334 -22.58 17.79 6.69
N SER A 335 -22.31 18.68 7.66
CA SER A 335 -22.89 20.02 7.68
C SER A 335 -22.45 20.90 6.49
N LEU A 336 -21.32 20.58 5.86
CA LEU A 336 -20.81 21.27 4.68
C LEU A 336 -21.17 20.57 3.36
N ALA A 337 -21.79 19.38 3.41
CA ALA A 337 -22.18 18.65 2.22
C ALA A 337 -23.27 19.44 1.47
N ILE A 338 -23.01 19.77 0.21
CA ILE A 338 -23.96 20.48 -0.65
C ILE A 338 -24.56 19.46 -1.62
N PRO A 339 -25.88 19.18 -1.56
CA PRO A 339 -26.54 18.35 -2.56
C PRO A 339 -26.37 18.94 -3.95
N SER A 340 -25.87 18.16 -4.90
CA SER A 340 -25.61 18.59 -6.28
C SER A 340 -25.65 17.38 -7.19
N GLU A 341 -26.45 17.44 -8.26
CA GLU A 341 -26.49 16.41 -9.32
C GLU A 341 -26.65 14.96 -8.82
N GLY A 342 -27.53 14.76 -7.83
CA GLY A 342 -27.80 13.43 -7.26
C GLY A 342 -26.77 12.92 -6.24
N GLY A 343 -25.71 13.68 -5.98
CA GLY A 343 -24.70 13.40 -4.97
C GLY A 343 -24.44 14.57 -4.02
N TYR A 344 -23.26 14.55 -3.39
CA TYR A 344 -22.78 15.60 -2.49
C TYR A 344 -21.41 16.10 -2.94
N LYS A 345 -21.23 17.42 -2.87
CA LYS A 345 -19.93 18.08 -3.03
C LYS A 345 -19.56 18.84 -1.78
N TRP A 346 -18.26 18.98 -1.55
CA TRP A 346 -17.71 19.69 -0.40
C TRP A 346 -16.82 20.82 -0.85
N PRO A 347 -16.89 21.99 -0.20
CA PRO A 347 -15.97 23.08 -0.48
C PRO A 347 -14.56 22.68 0.00
N HIS A 348 -13.52 23.17 -0.68
CA HIS A 348 -12.12 22.90 -0.32
C HIS A 348 -11.79 23.31 1.15
N TYR A 349 -12.40 24.41 1.61
CA TYR A 349 -12.43 24.85 3.00
C TYR A 349 -13.76 25.56 3.28
N GLN A 350 -14.11 25.73 4.57
CA GLN A 350 -15.37 26.41 4.96
C GLN A 350 -15.48 27.80 4.32
N GLY A 351 -16.52 28.00 3.50
CA GLY A 351 -16.78 29.25 2.78
C GLY A 351 -16.06 29.39 1.43
N SER A 352 -15.27 28.41 1.02
CA SER A 352 -14.66 28.38 -0.33
C SER A 352 -15.74 28.25 -1.42
N PRO A 353 -15.63 28.99 -2.54
CA PRO A 353 -16.46 28.77 -3.72
C PRO A 353 -15.99 27.59 -4.57
N ASN A 354 -14.82 27.01 -4.26
CA ASN A 354 -14.19 25.96 -5.06
C ASN A 354 -14.52 24.57 -4.48
N TYR A 355 -14.85 23.64 -5.38
CA TYR A 355 -15.15 22.25 -5.10
C TYR A 355 -14.14 21.39 -5.84
N ASP A 356 -13.53 20.45 -5.14
CA ASP A 356 -12.44 19.63 -5.65
C ASP A 356 -12.88 18.15 -5.72
N THR A 357 -12.38 17.41 -6.70
CA THR A 357 -12.75 16.01 -6.96
C THR A 357 -11.75 15.00 -6.39
N THR A 358 -10.55 15.43 -6.01
CA THR A 358 -9.37 14.60 -5.78
C THR A 358 -9.35 13.87 -4.44
N ILE A 359 -8.40 12.93 -4.29
CA ILE A 359 -8.13 12.22 -3.03
C ILE A 359 -7.57 13.16 -1.96
N CYS A 360 -6.64 14.04 -2.32
CA CYS A 360 -5.91 14.84 -1.36
C CYS A 360 -6.81 15.83 -0.62
N HIS A 361 -7.72 16.50 -1.35
CA HIS A 361 -8.51 17.60 -0.79
C HIS A 361 -9.88 17.80 -1.46
N GLY A 362 -10.42 16.74 -2.06
CA GLY A 362 -11.71 16.75 -2.74
C GLY A 362 -12.68 15.67 -2.30
N ALA A 363 -13.76 15.54 -3.06
CA ALA A 363 -14.86 14.64 -2.76
C ALA A 363 -14.45 13.16 -2.73
N ALA A 364 -13.48 12.73 -3.55
CA ALA A 364 -13.00 11.35 -3.50
C ALA A 364 -12.34 11.03 -2.14
N GLY A 365 -11.50 11.91 -1.62
CA GLY A 365 -10.88 11.74 -0.30
C GLY A 365 -11.87 11.80 0.87
N ILE A 366 -12.86 12.69 0.77
CA ILE A 366 -13.93 12.78 1.78
C ILE A 366 -14.83 11.54 1.73
N GLY A 367 -15.15 11.05 0.53
CA GLY A 367 -15.87 9.80 0.34
C GLY A 367 -15.10 8.60 0.88
N ASP A 368 -13.78 8.55 0.67
CA ASP A 368 -12.89 7.52 1.23
C ASP A 368 -12.93 7.48 2.77
N PHE A 369 -12.91 8.66 3.39
CA PHE A 369 -13.09 8.82 4.83
C PHE A 369 -14.44 8.29 5.31
N PHE A 370 -15.55 8.66 4.65
CA PHE A 370 -16.87 8.17 5.01
C PHE A 370 -17.02 6.66 4.82
N LEU A 371 -16.39 6.08 3.79
CA LEU A 371 -16.35 4.63 3.61
C LEU A 371 -15.67 3.97 4.82
N ARG A 372 -14.53 4.49 5.28
CA ARG A 372 -13.84 3.98 6.47
C ARG A 372 -14.67 4.15 7.75
N MET A 373 -15.44 5.23 7.88
CA MET A 373 -16.36 5.41 9.02
C MET A 373 -17.50 4.39 8.99
N SER A 374 -18.02 4.09 7.79
CA SER A 374 -18.98 3.00 7.61
C SER A 374 -18.39 1.66 8.04
N ASP A 375 -17.16 1.34 7.63
CA ASP A 375 -16.48 0.10 8.01
C ASP A 375 -16.26 0.01 9.52
N LEU A 376 -15.89 1.13 10.16
CA LEU A 376 -15.60 1.19 11.59
C LEU A 376 -16.83 1.07 12.48
N THR A 377 -17.94 1.70 12.08
CA THR A 377 -19.14 1.86 12.93
C THR A 377 -20.29 0.93 12.53
N ASN A 378 -20.27 0.41 11.30
CA ASN A 378 -21.38 -0.29 10.66
C ASN A 378 -22.67 0.56 10.57
N GLU A 379 -22.55 1.89 10.60
CA GLU A 379 -23.67 2.83 10.45
C GLU A 379 -23.87 3.22 8.97
N GLY A 380 -24.98 2.78 8.39
CA GLY A 380 -25.21 2.88 6.95
C GLY A 380 -25.26 4.31 6.37
N PHE A 381 -25.52 5.34 7.18
CA PHE A 381 -25.56 6.70 6.66
C PHE A 381 -24.18 7.23 6.25
N TYR A 382 -23.08 6.71 6.83
CA TYR A 382 -21.73 7.04 6.37
C TYR A 382 -21.50 6.52 4.95
N TYR A 383 -21.93 5.29 4.67
CA TYR A 383 -21.92 4.76 3.31
C TYR A 383 -22.75 5.62 2.35
N ASP A 384 -23.91 6.15 2.78
CA ASP A 384 -24.71 7.06 1.94
C ASP A 384 -23.95 8.34 1.55
N TYR A 385 -23.12 8.91 2.45
CA TYR A 385 -22.27 10.06 2.11
C TYR A 385 -21.10 9.67 1.20
N ALA A 386 -20.46 8.52 1.43
CA ALA A 386 -19.44 7.99 0.52
C ALA A 386 -20.01 7.80 -0.89
N LYS A 387 -21.21 7.20 -0.97
CA LYS A 387 -21.96 7.00 -2.20
C LYS A 387 -22.32 8.32 -2.85
N GLY A 388 -22.80 9.29 -2.08
CA GLY A 388 -23.13 10.61 -2.61
C GLY A 388 -21.90 11.36 -3.13
N ALA A 389 -20.71 11.17 -2.55
CA ALA A 389 -19.47 11.68 -3.13
C ALA A 389 -19.20 11.05 -4.50
N ALA A 390 -19.31 9.72 -4.61
CA ALA A 390 -19.16 9.01 -5.88
C ALA A 390 -20.20 9.44 -6.93
N GLU A 391 -21.46 9.64 -6.56
CA GLU A 391 -22.52 10.13 -7.46
C GLU A 391 -22.22 11.55 -7.95
N TRP A 392 -21.72 12.44 -7.09
CA TRP A 392 -21.31 13.76 -7.56
C TRP A 392 -20.12 13.68 -8.52
N LEU A 393 -19.10 12.87 -8.22
CA LEU A 393 -17.96 12.65 -9.10
C LEU A 393 -18.41 12.13 -10.48
N LYS A 394 -19.37 11.21 -10.52
CA LYS A 394 -19.97 10.73 -11.78
C LYS A 394 -20.58 11.88 -12.58
N SER A 395 -21.33 12.76 -11.92
CA SER A 395 -22.02 13.86 -12.58
C SER A 395 -21.11 14.93 -13.19
N VAL A 396 -19.90 15.09 -12.64
CA VAL A 396 -18.91 16.10 -13.09
C VAL A 396 -17.77 15.49 -13.90
N ALA A 397 -17.84 14.19 -14.22
CA ALA A 397 -16.89 13.56 -15.11
C ALA A 397 -16.97 14.20 -16.50
N ASP A 398 -15.85 14.71 -16.98
CA ASP A 398 -15.73 15.20 -18.35
C ASP A 398 -15.63 14.01 -19.30
N THR A 399 -16.57 13.93 -20.24
CA THR A 399 -16.69 12.88 -21.27
C THR A 399 -16.28 13.35 -22.66
N SER A 400 -15.81 14.60 -22.80
CA SER A 400 -15.49 15.20 -24.10
C SER A 400 -14.36 14.50 -24.85
N ALA A 401 -13.51 13.76 -24.15
CA ALA A 401 -12.44 12.95 -24.72
C ALA A 401 -12.88 11.52 -25.11
N GLY A 402 -14.15 11.14 -24.89
CA GLY A 402 -14.65 9.77 -25.09
C GLY A 402 -14.57 8.88 -23.84
N ASP A 403 -13.79 9.29 -22.84
CA ASP A 403 -13.54 8.59 -21.56
C ASP A 403 -13.82 9.50 -20.36
N TYR A 404 -13.60 9.04 -19.11
CA TYR A 404 -13.87 9.82 -17.90
C TYR A 404 -12.60 10.46 -17.32
N ARG A 405 -12.62 11.78 -17.16
CA ARG A 405 -11.57 12.54 -16.46
C ARG A 405 -12.15 13.64 -15.59
N TRP A 406 -11.37 14.12 -14.64
CA TRP A 406 -11.79 15.14 -13.69
C TRP A 406 -10.81 16.31 -13.67
N ALA A 407 -11.34 17.52 -13.73
CA ALA A 407 -10.53 18.73 -13.69
C ALA A 407 -10.25 19.14 -12.24
N THR A 408 -8.98 19.38 -11.95
CA THR A 408 -8.49 19.95 -10.69
C THR A 408 -7.90 21.31 -11.00
N PHE A 409 -8.47 22.39 -10.43
CA PHE A 409 -8.06 23.78 -10.68
C PHE A 409 -7.94 24.18 -12.17
N GLY A 410 -8.77 23.59 -13.04
CA GLY A 410 -8.81 23.90 -14.46
C GLY A 410 -7.84 23.12 -15.36
N SER A 411 -7.12 22.13 -14.80
CA SER A 411 -6.32 21.17 -15.57
C SER A 411 -6.74 19.72 -15.24
N TYR A 412 -6.34 18.76 -16.07
CA TYR A 412 -6.62 17.34 -15.86
C TYR A 412 -5.31 16.63 -15.52
N TYR A 413 -5.18 16.19 -14.28
CA TYR A 413 -4.00 15.53 -13.74
C TYR A 413 -4.15 14.01 -13.79
N THR A 414 -3.05 13.27 -13.91
CA THR A 414 -3.06 11.80 -14.03
C THR A 414 -2.82 11.08 -12.70
N GLY A 415 -1.97 11.65 -11.83
CA GLY A 415 -1.49 11.05 -10.58
C GLY A 415 -2.53 10.76 -9.50
N PHE A 416 -2.08 10.08 -8.43
CA PHE A 416 -2.97 9.55 -7.38
C PHE A 416 -3.62 10.66 -6.55
N SER A 417 -2.82 11.54 -5.96
CA SER A 417 -3.31 12.45 -4.93
C SER A 417 -4.22 13.54 -5.49
N THR A 418 -3.92 14.03 -6.69
CA THR A 418 -4.55 15.21 -7.31
C THR A 418 -5.16 14.96 -8.69
N GLY A 419 -5.09 13.72 -9.18
CA GLY A 419 -5.49 13.37 -10.54
C GLY A 419 -6.50 12.22 -10.63
N THR A 420 -6.74 11.82 -11.87
CA THR A 420 -7.75 10.85 -12.27
C THR A 420 -7.51 9.45 -11.70
N SER A 421 -6.25 9.02 -11.53
CA SER A 421 -5.97 7.66 -11.01
C SER A 421 -6.48 7.46 -9.58
N GLY A 422 -6.33 8.45 -8.68
CA GLY A 422 -6.87 8.36 -7.33
C GLY A 422 -8.40 8.33 -7.29
N ILE A 423 -9.05 9.08 -8.19
CA ILE A 423 -10.52 9.05 -8.34
C ILE A 423 -10.98 7.68 -8.84
N GLY A 424 -10.27 7.11 -9.82
CA GLY A 424 -10.50 5.75 -10.31
C GLY A 424 -10.38 4.70 -9.19
N LEU A 425 -9.37 4.83 -8.32
CA LEU A 425 -9.19 3.95 -7.16
C LEU A 425 -10.30 4.12 -6.12
N PHE A 426 -10.76 5.34 -5.86
CA PHE A 426 -11.92 5.56 -4.99
C PHE A 426 -13.19 4.87 -5.54
N PHE A 427 -13.42 4.93 -6.85
CA PHE A 427 -14.53 4.20 -7.48
C PHE A 427 -14.42 2.68 -7.31
N LEU A 428 -13.21 2.11 -7.30
CA LEU A 428 -13.01 0.69 -6.98
C LEU A 428 -13.30 0.39 -5.52
N ARG A 429 -12.84 1.24 -4.60
CA ARG A 429 -13.11 1.04 -3.16
C ARG A 429 -14.61 1.06 -2.87
N ILE A 430 -15.36 1.99 -3.45
CA ILE A 430 -16.80 2.08 -3.21
C ILE A 430 -17.63 1.06 -4.01
N TYR A 431 -17.12 0.58 -5.15
CA TYR A 431 -17.66 -0.60 -5.82
C TYR A 431 -17.70 -1.80 -4.87
N ASN A 432 -16.73 -1.87 -3.93
CA ASN A 432 -16.54 -2.95 -2.97
C ASN A 432 -16.51 -4.31 -3.68
N PRO A 433 -15.44 -4.59 -4.45
CA PRO A 433 -15.31 -5.86 -5.16
C PRO A 433 -15.45 -7.02 -4.16
N PRO A 434 -16.04 -8.15 -4.56
CA PRO A 434 -16.06 -9.32 -3.70
C PRO A 434 -14.63 -9.70 -3.31
N ASP A 435 -14.41 -9.95 -2.01
CA ASP A 435 -13.10 -10.32 -1.46
C ASP A 435 -12.50 -11.50 -2.24
N LYS A 436 -11.28 -11.33 -2.74
CA LYS A 436 -10.55 -12.38 -3.47
C LYS A 436 -9.42 -12.95 -2.62
N PRO A 437 -9.37 -14.28 -2.41
CA PRO A 437 -8.22 -14.93 -1.81
C PRO A 437 -7.01 -14.86 -2.74
N ASN A 438 -5.80 -14.91 -2.18
CA ASN A 438 -4.55 -14.95 -2.93
C ASN A 438 -3.56 -15.91 -2.25
N LEU A 439 -3.19 -16.98 -2.95
CA LEU A 439 -2.34 -18.06 -2.46
C LEU A 439 -0.85 -17.70 -2.56
N VAL A 440 -0.17 -17.62 -1.41
CA VAL A 440 1.30 -17.51 -1.36
C VAL A 440 1.91 -18.63 -0.53
N CYS A 441 3.08 -19.10 -0.97
CA CYS A 441 3.83 -20.14 -0.29
C CYS A 441 5.24 -19.66 0.05
N SER A 442 5.72 -20.00 1.23
CA SER A 442 7.06 -19.61 1.71
C SER A 442 7.79 -20.77 2.36
N GLY A 443 9.13 -20.78 2.23
CA GLY A 443 10.00 -21.84 2.71
C GLY A 443 10.80 -22.51 1.59
N ASN A 444 11.63 -23.48 1.95
CA ASN A 444 12.45 -24.24 1.01
C ASN A 444 12.69 -25.66 1.54
N LEU A 445 12.63 -26.65 0.65
CA LEU A 445 12.92 -28.05 0.95
C LEU A 445 14.30 -28.44 0.38
N ASN A 446 15.35 -28.29 1.19
CA ASN A 446 16.73 -28.64 0.80
C ASN A 446 17.36 -29.61 1.80
N TRP A 447 17.75 -30.79 1.32
CA TRP A 447 18.47 -31.78 2.12
C TRP A 447 19.75 -32.26 1.45
N VAL A 448 20.83 -32.30 2.24
CA VAL A 448 22.13 -32.80 1.79
C VAL A 448 22.54 -34.06 2.52
N ASN A 449 23.25 -34.95 1.82
CA ASN A 449 23.81 -36.18 2.40
C ASN A 449 22.74 -37.13 3.01
N VAL A 450 21.58 -37.24 2.36
CA VAL A 450 20.44 -38.05 2.81
C VAL A 450 20.62 -39.53 2.50
N LYS A 451 20.58 -40.38 3.53
CA LYS A 451 20.71 -41.83 3.36
C LYS A 451 19.61 -42.37 2.42
N PRO A 452 19.93 -43.20 1.40
CA PRO A 452 18.91 -43.77 0.52
C PRO A 452 17.84 -44.55 1.29
N ASN A 453 16.59 -44.45 0.85
CA ASN A 453 15.38 -45.01 1.50
C ASN A 453 15.15 -44.52 2.94
N SER A 454 15.87 -43.51 3.42
CA SER A 454 15.55 -42.89 4.71
C SER A 454 14.37 -41.95 4.58
N LYS A 455 13.58 -41.88 5.66
CA LYS A 455 12.53 -40.89 5.82
C LYS A 455 13.14 -39.57 6.28
N ILE A 456 12.80 -38.49 5.61
CA ILE A 456 13.15 -37.12 5.95
C ILE A 456 11.88 -36.29 6.10
N ILE A 457 11.96 -35.26 6.94
CA ILE A 457 10.87 -34.33 7.21
C ILE A 457 11.35 -32.92 6.87
N GLY A 458 10.48 -32.15 6.22
CA GLY A 458 10.65 -30.72 5.99
C GLY A 458 9.33 -29.99 6.18
N TYR A 459 9.39 -28.66 6.06
CA TYR A 459 8.23 -27.82 6.25
C TYR A 459 8.27 -26.67 5.25
N PHE A 460 7.11 -26.25 4.79
CA PHE A 460 6.88 -24.98 4.13
C PHE A 460 5.55 -24.41 4.61
N GLN A 461 5.28 -23.15 4.29
CA GLN A 461 4.07 -22.45 4.70
C GLN A 461 3.21 -22.12 3.48
N VAL A 462 1.90 -22.17 3.71
CA VAL A 462 0.87 -21.65 2.83
C VAL A 462 0.16 -20.51 3.56
N GLU A 463 -0.12 -19.44 2.86
CA GLU A 463 -0.72 -18.22 3.39
C GLU A 463 -1.75 -17.68 2.41
N ASN A 464 -2.89 -17.23 2.93
CA ASN A 464 -3.80 -16.38 2.17
C ASN A 464 -3.37 -14.92 2.36
N ILE A 465 -2.78 -14.29 1.35
CA ILE A 465 -2.46 -12.85 1.37
C ILE A 465 -3.52 -12.00 0.65
N GLY A 466 -4.69 -12.60 0.38
CA GLY A 466 -5.82 -11.97 -0.30
C GLY A 466 -6.54 -10.94 0.57
N ASP A 467 -7.71 -10.51 0.11
CA ASP A 467 -8.47 -9.45 0.77
C ASP A 467 -8.88 -9.86 2.20
N PRO A 468 -9.02 -8.93 3.18
CA PRO A 468 -9.15 -9.27 4.61
C PRO A 468 -10.26 -10.24 5.00
N ASN A 469 -11.35 -10.32 4.25
CA ASN A 469 -12.44 -11.29 4.50
C ASN A 469 -12.47 -12.43 3.48
N SER A 470 -11.44 -12.54 2.64
CA SER A 470 -11.32 -13.65 1.71
C SER A 470 -11.03 -14.95 2.44
N LEU A 471 -11.55 -16.03 1.86
CA LEU A 471 -11.40 -17.40 2.35
C LEU A 471 -10.71 -18.20 1.25
N LEU A 472 -9.49 -18.66 1.50
CA LEU A 472 -8.70 -19.40 0.52
C LEU A 472 -8.89 -20.91 0.70
N SER A 473 -9.36 -21.56 -0.35
CA SER A 473 -9.31 -23.02 -0.51
C SER A 473 -8.14 -23.37 -1.42
N TRP A 474 -7.28 -24.32 -1.00
CA TRP A 474 -6.05 -24.64 -1.72
C TRP A 474 -5.74 -26.14 -1.70
N GLU A 475 -5.01 -26.62 -2.71
CA GLU A 475 -4.55 -28.01 -2.79
C GLU A 475 -3.19 -28.15 -3.47
N ILE A 476 -2.45 -29.22 -3.12
CA ILE A 476 -1.19 -29.58 -3.80
C ILE A 476 -1.51 -30.36 -5.08
N ILE A 477 -1.16 -29.79 -6.24
CA ILE A 477 -1.45 -30.38 -7.56
C ILE A 477 -0.24 -31.05 -8.22
N GLU A 478 0.97 -30.62 -7.89
CA GLU A 478 2.19 -31.19 -8.47
C GLU A 478 3.27 -31.44 -7.41
N ARG A 479 4.03 -32.52 -7.60
CA ARG A 479 5.18 -32.91 -6.77
C ARG A 479 6.22 -33.65 -7.60
N PRO A 480 7.50 -33.67 -7.19
CA PRO A 480 8.54 -34.34 -7.95
C PRO A 480 8.27 -35.84 -8.10
N GLU A 481 8.55 -36.40 -9.29
CA GLU A 481 8.35 -37.83 -9.57
C GLU A 481 9.31 -38.77 -8.83
N TRP A 482 10.41 -38.22 -8.30
CA TRP A 482 11.40 -38.99 -7.54
C TRP A 482 11.05 -39.04 -6.05
N GLY A 483 11.37 -40.16 -5.41
CA GLY A 483 11.08 -40.38 -3.98
C GLY A 483 9.62 -40.74 -3.75
N ASN A 484 9.23 -40.85 -2.47
CA ASN A 484 7.82 -41.03 -2.09
C ASN A 484 7.41 -39.93 -1.11
N TRP A 485 6.41 -39.16 -1.47
CA TRP A 485 6.02 -37.92 -0.82
C TRP A 485 4.68 -38.05 -0.10
N SER A 486 4.60 -37.51 1.09
CA SER A 486 3.36 -37.28 1.84
C SER A 486 3.36 -35.86 2.38
N PHE A 487 2.21 -35.21 2.34
CA PHE A 487 2.00 -33.84 2.81
C PHE A 487 0.90 -33.84 3.86
N THR A 488 1.11 -33.08 4.93
CA THR A 488 0.13 -32.96 6.01
C THR A 488 0.04 -31.50 6.48
N PRO A 489 -1.06 -30.80 6.22
CA PRO A 489 -2.14 -31.19 5.30
C PRO A 489 -1.70 -31.16 3.81
N ASP A 490 -2.42 -31.86 2.93
CA ASP A 490 -2.22 -31.83 1.47
C ASP A 490 -3.21 -30.89 0.74
N SER A 491 -4.19 -30.37 1.46
CA SER A 491 -5.18 -29.38 1.03
C SER A 491 -5.75 -28.63 2.25
N GLY A 492 -6.38 -27.48 2.01
CA GLY A 492 -7.07 -26.69 3.03
C GLY A 492 -8.29 -25.98 2.45
N ILE A 493 -9.25 -25.65 3.31
CA ILE A 493 -10.43 -24.85 2.98
C ILE A 493 -10.52 -23.67 3.93
N ASP A 494 -11.11 -22.57 3.46
CA ASP A 494 -11.45 -21.38 4.25
C ASP A 494 -10.28 -20.79 5.05
N LEU A 495 -9.06 -20.83 4.52
CA LEU A 495 -7.91 -20.18 5.16
C LEU A 495 -8.11 -18.66 5.12
N MET A 496 -8.24 -18.03 6.29
CA MET A 496 -8.54 -16.60 6.39
C MET A 496 -7.35 -15.77 5.94
N ALA A 497 -7.60 -14.53 5.50
CA ALA A 497 -6.53 -13.62 5.12
C ALA A 497 -5.52 -13.38 6.25
N ASN A 498 -4.23 -13.37 5.90
CA ASN A 498 -3.05 -13.34 6.77
C ASN A 498 -2.91 -14.53 7.72
N GLU A 499 -3.74 -15.57 7.57
CA GLU A 499 -3.55 -16.83 8.27
C GLU A 499 -2.50 -17.68 7.54
N LYS A 500 -1.59 -18.27 8.30
CA LYS A 500 -0.53 -19.16 7.81
C LYS A 500 -0.74 -20.57 8.31
N ILE A 501 -0.61 -21.53 7.42
CA ILE A 501 -0.60 -22.95 7.76
C ILE A 501 0.74 -23.59 7.41
N ASN A 502 1.30 -24.33 8.36
CA ASN A 502 2.52 -25.10 8.15
C ASN A 502 2.18 -26.45 7.50
N ILE A 503 2.81 -26.72 6.36
CA ILE A 503 2.73 -28.00 5.68
C ILE A 503 3.91 -28.85 6.10
N THR A 504 3.62 -29.99 6.74
CA THR A 504 4.64 -31.00 7.05
C THR A 504 4.84 -31.89 5.84
N VAL A 505 6.08 -32.00 5.39
CA VAL A 505 6.45 -32.82 4.24
C VAL A 505 7.25 -34.02 4.71
N GLU A 506 6.72 -35.22 4.46
CA GLU A 506 7.46 -36.46 4.66
C GLU A 506 7.91 -37.01 3.30
N LEU A 507 9.21 -37.26 3.17
CA LEU A 507 9.79 -37.82 1.96
C LEU A 507 10.60 -39.07 2.29
N ILE A 508 10.34 -40.17 1.58
CA ILE A 508 11.25 -41.32 1.52
C ILE A 508 12.21 -41.11 0.36
N ALA A 509 13.49 -40.89 0.69
CA ALA A 509 14.52 -40.58 -0.29
C ALA A 509 14.71 -41.74 -1.29
N PRO A 510 15.00 -41.45 -2.58
CA PRO A 510 15.31 -42.47 -3.58
C PRO A 510 16.41 -43.44 -3.15
N ASN A 511 16.39 -44.67 -3.68
CA ASN A 511 17.34 -45.73 -3.33
C ASN A 511 18.76 -45.51 -3.90
N GLU A 512 18.92 -44.65 -4.91
CA GLU A 512 20.19 -44.47 -5.59
C GLU A 512 21.17 -43.62 -4.77
N LYS A 513 22.43 -44.05 -4.70
CA LYS A 513 23.52 -43.32 -4.07
C LYS A 513 24.17 -42.35 -5.05
N GLU A 514 24.91 -41.38 -4.52
CA GLU A 514 25.73 -40.43 -5.29
C GLU A 514 24.97 -39.52 -6.26
N LYS A 515 23.63 -39.47 -6.16
CA LYS A 515 22.76 -38.64 -6.98
C LYS A 515 22.32 -37.36 -6.27
N ALA A 516 22.04 -36.35 -7.09
CA ALA A 516 21.32 -35.13 -6.73
C ALA A 516 19.98 -35.10 -7.48
N TYR A 517 18.96 -34.60 -6.81
CA TYR A 517 17.59 -34.48 -7.30
C TYR A 517 17.12 -33.05 -7.10
N THR A 518 16.35 -32.54 -8.05
CA THR A 518 15.70 -31.23 -8.00
C THR A 518 14.28 -31.35 -8.51
N GLY A 519 13.40 -30.43 -8.11
CA GLY A 519 12.02 -30.37 -8.57
C GLY A 519 11.25 -29.26 -7.87
N LYS A 520 9.94 -29.22 -8.11
CA LYS A 520 9.02 -28.29 -7.48
C LYS A 520 7.82 -29.01 -6.88
N VAL A 521 7.26 -28.43 -5.83
CA VAL A 521 5.89 -28.72 -5.37
C VAL A 521 5.04 -27.53 -5.78
N ILE A 522 3.93 -27.76 -6.46
CA ILE A 522 3.01 -26.70 -6.93
C ILE A 522 1.68 -26.85 -6.20
N LEU A 523 1.18 -25.73 -5.69
CA LEU A 523 -0.13 -25.62 -5.08
C LEU A 523 -0.97 -24.64 -5.88
N VAL A 524 -2.29 -24.83 -5.83
CA VAL A 524 -3.26 -23.97 -6.51
C VAL A 524 -4.36 -23.56 -5.56
N ASN A 525 -4.89 -22.38 -5.76
CA ASN A 525 -6.17 -21.97 -5.22
C ASN A 525 -7.28 -22.73 -5.94
N SER A 526 -8.07 -23.50 -5.19
CA SER A 526 -9.11 -24.37 -5.75
C SER A 526 -10.24 -23.61 -6.45
N GLU A 527 -10.36 -22.30 -6.21
CA GLU A 527 -11.39 -21.43 -6.77
C GLU A 527 -10.87 -20.56 -7.93
N ASP A 528 -9.54 -20.40 -8.05
CA ASP A 528 -8.88 -19.70 -9.16
C ASP A 528 -7.63 -20.47 -9.60
N LEU A 529 -7.73 -21.22 -10.69
CA LEU A 529 -6.65 -22.09 -11.16
C LEU A 529 -5.42 -21.33 -11.69
N ASN A 530 -5.52 -20.01 -11.88
CA ASN A 530 -4.36 -19.18 -12.24
C ASN A 530 -3.57 -18.72 -11.00
N ASP A 531 -4.18 -18.74 -9.83
CA ASP A 531 -3.55 -18.41 -8.56
C ASP A 531 -2.81 -19.66 -8.02
N THR A 532 -1.51 -19.73 -8.36
CA THR A 532 -0.63 -20.84 -8.03
C THR A 532 0.59 -20.36 -7.27
N CYS A 533 1.11 -21.20 -6.40
CA CYS A 533 2.40 -20.98 -5.75
C CYS A 533 3.31 -22.20 -5.99
N SER A 534 4.64 -22.03 -5.87
CA SER A 534 5.57 -23.16 -5.98
C SER A 534 6.68 -23.12 -4.92
N ILE A 535 7.10 -24.31 -4.47
CA ILE A 535 8.23 -24.51 -3.55
C ILE A 535 9.31 -25.30 -4.28
N ASP A 536 10.51 -24.72 -4.36
CA ASP A 536 11.69 -25.40 -4.88
C ASP A 536 12.17 -26.48 -3.93
N VAL A 537 12.60 -27.61 -4.51
CA VAL A 537 13.03 -28.80 -3.80
C VAL A 537 14.39 -29.26 -4.29
N SER A 538 15.29 -29.59 -3.36
CA SER A 538 16.56 -30.25 -3.68
C SER A 538 16.95 -31.32 -2.66
N LEU A 539 17.52 -32.43 -3.15
CA LEU A 539 18.03 -33.52 -2.32
C LEU A 539 19.32 -34.09 -2.89
N SER A 540 20.31 -34.37 -2.04
CA SER A 540 21.49 -35.15 -2.43
C SER A 540 21.74 -36.34 -1.50
N THR A 541 22.13 -37.48 -2.08
CA THR A 541 22.49 -38.69 -1.33
C THR A 541 24.00 -38.76 -1.05
N PRO A 542 24.45 -39.45 0.03
CA PRO A 542 25.84 -39.56 0.41
C PRO A 542 26.70 -40.04 -0.75
N LYS A 543 27.82 -39.34 -0.94
CA LYS A 543 28.89 -39.78 -1.84
C LYS A 543 29.92 -40.56 -1.06
N ASN A 544 30.32 -41.74 -1.55
CA ASN A 544 31.44 -42.46 -0.95
C ASN A 544 32.70 -41.58 -1.05
N ARG A 545 33.37 -41.32 0.08
CA ARG A 545 34.66 -40.62 0.09
C ARG A 545 35.74 -41.54 -0.51
N GLY A 546 35.78 -41.55 -1.83
CA GLY A 546 36.85 -42.06 -2.66
C GLY A 546 37.14 -41.04 -3.75
N VAL A 547 37.85 -39.98 -3.37
CA VAL A 547 38.34 -38.87 -4.23
C VAL A 547 37.24 -37.95 -4.79
N TYR A 548 37.55 -36.66 -4.90
CA TYR A 548 36.76 -35.57 -5.50
C TYR A 548 35.91 -34.68 -4.57
N GLN A 549 36.61 -34.01 -3.66
CA GLN A 549 36.18 -32.74 -3.06
C GLN A 549 36.35 -31.53 -4.02
N LEU A 550 36.65 -31.76 -5.31
CA LEU A 550 36.98 -30.72 -6.31
C LEU A 550 35.96 -30.56 -7.45
N TYR A 551 35.01 -31.48 -7.61
CA TYR A 551 34.00 -31.38 -8.69
C TYR A 551 32.71 -30.65 -8.28
N PHE A 552 32.37 -30.61 -6.99
CA PHE A 552 31.13 -29.99 -6.51
C PHE A 552 31.24 -28.45 -6.36
N ILE A 553 32.43 -27.95 -6.00
CA ILE A 553 32.71 -26.50 -5.94
C ILE A 553 32.73 -25.89 -7.35
N ARG A 554 33.25 -26.61 -8.36
CA ARG A 554 33.28 -26.15 -9.76
C ARG A 554 31.91 -26.09 -10.45
N LEU A 555 30.90 -26.79 -9.93
CA LEU A 555 29.55 -26.76 -10.49
C LEU A 555 28.75 -25.57 -9.94
N LEU A 556 28.92 -25.22 -8.66
CA LEU A 556 28.40 -23.99 -8.06
C LEU A 556 29.05 -22.73 -8.66
N GLU A 557 30.36 -22.75 -8.93
CA GLU A 557 31.06 -21.65 -9.60
C GLU A 557 30.63 -21.46 -11.07
N ARG A 558 30.18 -22.53 -11.75
CA ARG A 558 29.65 -22.43 -13.12
C ARG A 558 28.24 -21.82 -13.19
N PHE A 559 27.41 -21.99 -12.16
CA PHE A 559 26.09 -21.37 -12.08
C PHE A 559 26.17 -19.86 -11.78
N ILE A 560 27.06 -19.45 -10.87
CA ILE A 560 27.33 -18.03 -10.59
C ILE A 560 27.95 -17.31 -11.80
N MET A 561 28.73 -18.02 -12.62
CA MET A 561 29.32 -17.46 -13.84
C MET A 561 28.37 -17.44 -15.05
N LEU A 562 27.32 -18.28 -15.09
CA LEU A 562 26.31 -18.28 -16.14
C LEU A 562 25.27 -17.16 -15.94
N GLU A 563 24.89 -16.84 -14.69
CA GLU A 563 24.14 -15.60 -14.37
C GLU A 563 24.92 -14.34 -14.75
N ARG A 564 26.24 -14.34 -14.58
CA ARG A 564 27.10 -13.21 -14.98
C ARG A 564 27.37 -13.10 -16.49
N LEU A 565 27.21 -14.19 -17.25
CA LEU A 565 27.40 -14.20 -18.72
C LEU A 565 26.10 -13.93 -19.49
N LEU A 566 24.94 -14.23 -18.92
CA LEU A 566 23.64 -13.82 -19.48
C LEU A 566 23.30 -12.35 -19.22
N ASN A 567 23.94 -11.72 -18.22
CA ASN A 567 23.88 -10.26 -17.99
C ASN A 567 24.93 -9.46 -18.82
N LEU A 568 25.57 -10.08 -19.80
CA LEU A 568 26.58 -9.46 -20.67
C LEU A 568 26.42 -9.83 -22.16
N ILE A 569 25.23 -10.29 -22.57
CA ILE A 569 24.85 -10.47 -23.99
C ILE A 569 23.61 -9.65 -24.28
#